data_AF-A0A7J5IGU9-F1
#
_entry.id   AF-A0A7J5IGU9-F1
#
_cell.length_a   1.000
_cell.length_b   1.000
_cell.length_c   1.000
_cell.angle_alpha   90.00
_cell.angle_beta   90.00
_cell.angle_gamma   90.00
#
_symmetry.space_group_name_H-M   'P 1'
#
loop_
_entity.id
_entity.type
_entity.pdbx_description
1 polymer ?
#
loop_
_entity_poly.entity_id
_entity_poly.type
_entity_poly.pdbx_seq_one_letter_code
_entity_poly.pdbx_strand_id
1 'polypeptide(L)'
;MRKRTANNSNGNFFTDEALIASYNIVKKTIIEYTDELTRRCRYKSVVSQVDDGVVMDDRSRLIDMYDSCYIQNAHLQGTIATLFSQLIGKRYMFAKEDKDGKWIRDPQQSRICQGSQFEKIIRAIVESELYGYSLIEIMPELDSETGLLKEVNSIERRCVLPDQRRVVQHWGQWTPGWDLDSEQYKHNYILVNNGGFGLFAATTPNILAQKYTLSRDSHLIPSI
;
A
#
# COMPACT_ATOMS: atom_id res chain seq x y z
N MET A 1 35.77 46.86 -5.91
CA MET A 1 35.07 47.61 -6.97
C MET A 1 34.04 46.71 -7.64
N ARG A 2 32.75 47.00 -7.47
CA ARG A 2 31.67 46.43 -8.29
C ARG A 2 31.71 47.07 -9.68
N LYS A 3 31.64 46.28 -10.76
CA LYS A 3 30.96 46.65 -12.01
C LYS A 3 30.28 45.43 -12.64
N ARG A 4 28.95 45.47 -12.57
CA ARG A 4 27.96 44.86 -13.47
C ARG A 4 28.26 45.31 -14.93
N THR A 5 27.83 44.68 -16.03
CA THR A 5 26.59 43.94 -16.32
C THR A 5 26.71 43.37 -17.74
N ALA A 6 26.13 42.20 -17.99
CA ALA A 6 25.46 41.92 -19.25
C ALA A 6 24.18 41.14 -18.92
N ASN A 7 23.08 41.87 -18.80
CA ASN A 7 21.74 41.32 -18.70
C ASN A 7 21.32 40.79 -20.07
N ASN A 8 20.97 39.50 -20.17
CA ASN A 8 19.69 38.99 -20.68
C ASN A 8 19.85 37.52 -21.09
N SER A 9 19.54 36.62 -20.17
CA SER A 9 18.94 35.34 -20.51
C SER A 9 18.12 34.87 -19.32
N ASN A 10 16.79 34.95 -19.47
CA ASN A 10 15.80 34.30 -18.62
C ASN A 10 15.96 32.77 -18.72
N GLY A 11 16.98 32.22 -18.07
CA GLY A 11 17.24 30.78 -18.03
C GLY A 11 17.56 30.40 -16.60
N ASN A 12 16.67 29.62 -16.00
CA ASN A 12 16.83 29.07 -14.66
C ASN A 12 17.95 28.02 -14.70
N PHE A 13 19.21 28.45 -14.65
CA PHE A 13 20.35 27.53 -14.59
C PHE A 13 20.42 26.95 -13.18
N PHE A 14 20.05 25.68 -13.03
CA PHE A 14 20.37 24.92 -11.83
C PHE A 14 21.90 24.88 -11.67
N THR A 15 22.38 25.21 -10.48
CA THR A 15 23.79 25.06 -10.12
C THR A 15 24.18 23.59 -10.10
N ASP A 16 25.42 23.24 -10.44
CA ASP A 16 25.93 21.86 -10.39
C ASP A 16 25.66 21.20 -9.02
N GLU A 17 25.66 22.00 -7.95
CA GLU A 17 25.32 21.57 -6.60
C GLU A 17 23.90 21.02 -6.46
N ALA A 18 22.92 21.60 -7.15
CA ALA A 18 21.54 21.15 -7.10
C ALA A 18 21.33 19.82 -7.85
N LEU A 19 22.05 19.64 -8.96
CA LEU A 19 22.10 18.37 -9.69
C LEU A 19 22.73 17.27 -8.83
N ILE A 20 23.85 17.57 -8.18
CA ILE A 20 24.54 16.64 -7.27
C ILE A 20 23.66 16.31 -6.06
N ALA A 21 23.00 17.30 -5.46
CA ALA A 21 22.07 17.08 -4.34
C ALA A 21 20.90 16.18 -4.74
N SER A 22 20.29 16.44 -5.91
CA SER A 22 19.23 15.60 -6.47
C SER A 22 19.72 14.16 -6.65
N TYR A 23 20.86 13.96 -7.31
CA TYR A 23 21.47 12.64 -7.52
C TYR A 23 21.72 11.89 -6.20
N ASN A 24 22.25 12.56 -5.18
CA ASN A 24 22.52 11.94 -3.88
C ASN A 24 21.24 11.49 -3.17
N ILE A 25 20.16 12.26 -3.27
CA ILE A 25 18.84 11.89 -2.74
C ILE A 25 18.33 10.64 -3.46
N VAL A 26 18.41 10.59 -4.79
CA VAL A 26 18.00 9.41 -5.59
C VAL A 26 18.75 8.16 -5.18
N LYS A 27 20.09 8.27 -5.15
CA LYS A 27 20.96 7.16 -4.80
C LYS A 27 20.59 6.62 -3.43
N LYS A 28 20.34 7.50 -2.47
CA LYS A 28 19.88 7.14 -1.13
C LYS A 28 18.55 6.39 -1.17
N THR A 29 17.53 6.89 -1.87
CA THR A 29 16.21 6.25 -1.97
C THR A 29 16.29 4.86 -2.63
N ILE A 30 17.08 4.70 -3.69
CA ILE A 30 17.28 3.39 -4.35
C ILE A 30 17.97 2.41 -3.39
N ILE A 31 19.02 2.85 -2.69
CA ILE A 31 19.72 2.03 -1.71
C ILE A 31 18.76 1.59 -0.60
N GLU A 32 18.00 2.53 -0.03
CA GLU A 32 17.01 2.25 1.02
C GLU A 32 15.96 1.22 0.56
N TYR A 33 15.49 1.32 -0.68
CA TYR A 33 14.59 0.33 -1.26
C TYR A 33 15.24 -1.06 -1.38
N THR A 34 16.45 -1.13 -1.95
CA THR A 34 17.14 -2.41 -2.13
C THR A 34 17.53 -3.07 -0.80
N ASP A 35 17.89 -2.26 0.19
CA ASP A 35 18.20 -2.72 1.54
C ASP A 35 16.95 -3.31 2.19
N GLU A 36 15.79 -2.67 2.03
CA GLU A 36 14.51 -3.13 2.57
C GLU A 36 14.04 -4.45 1.94
N LEU A 37 14.18 -4.58 0.61
CA LEU A 37 13.93 -5.86 -0.07
C LEU A 37 14.85 -6.96 0.45
N THR A 38 16.14 -6.67 0.58
CA THR A 38 17.16 -7.62 1.04
C THR A 38 16.89 -8.05 2.48
N ARG A 39 16.49 -7.12 3.35
CA ARG A 39 16.13 -7.36 4.75
C ARG A 39 14.98 -8.37 4.84
N ARG A 40 13.92 -8.21 4.06
CA ARG A 40 12.80 -9.18 4.06
C ARG A 40 13.18 -10.52 3.43
N CYS A 41 13.96 -10.54 2.36
CA CYS A 41 14.45 -11.81 1.79
C CYS A 41 15.26 -12.60 2.82
N ARG A 42 16.08 -11.92 3.63
CA ARG A 42 16.76 -12.53 4.78
C ARG A 42 15.76 -13.01 5.81
N TYR A 43 14.79 -12.20 6.23
CA TYR A 43 13.74 -12.63 7.17
C TYR A 43 13.08 -13.94 6.74
N LYS A 44 12.61 -14.07 5.48
CA LYS A 44 12.00 -15.32 4.99
C LYS A 44 12.91 -16.55 5.12
N SER A 45 14.23 -16.37 5.04
CA SER A 45 15.19 -17.46 5.21
C SER A 45 15.41 -17.88 6.66
N VAL A 46 15.17 -16.99 7.62
CA VAL A 46 15.40 -17.21 9.06
C VAL A 46 14.13 -17.27 9.90
N VAL A 47 12.94 -17.04 9.32
CA VAL A 47 11.67 -16.92 10.08
C VAL A 47 11.37 -18.11 10.99
N SER A 48 11.80 -19.32 10.59
CA SER A 48 11.68 -20.54 11.43
C SER A 48 12.55 -20.54 12.69
N GLN A 49 13.50 -19.61 12.81
CA GLN A 49 14.50 -19.52 13.87
C GLN A 49 14.36 -18.23 14.71
N VAL A 50 13.35 -17.40 14.45
CA VAL A 50 13.17 -16.11 15.12
C VAL A 50 12.17 -16.24 16.27
N ASP A 51 12.59 -15.88 17.47
CA ASP A 51 11.72 -15.82 18.66
C ASP A 51 10.73 -14.63 18.59
N ASP A 52 9.56 -14.81 19.22
CA ASP A 52 8.52 -13.79 19.44
C ASP A 52 9.06 -12.61 20.28
N GLY A 53 9.77 -11.70 19.61
CA GLY A 53 10.42 -10.55 20.24
C GLY A 53 11.32 -9.76 19.29
N VAL A 54 11.80 -10.41 18.22
CA VAL A 54 12.59 -9.73 17.18
C VAL A 54 11.68 -9.37 16.00
N VAL A 55 11.41 -8.07 15.83
CA VAL A 55 10.62 -7.58 14.69
C VAL A 55 11.52 -7.49 13.45
N MET A 56 11.36 -8.45 12.54
CA MET A 56 12.09 -8.51 11.27
C MET A 56 11.18 -8.34 10.05
N ASP A 57 9.87 -8.18 10.20
CA ASP A 57 8.91 -7.93 9.11
C ASP A 57 8.39 -6.48 9.06
N ASP A 58 9.16 -5.50 9.56
CA ASP A 58 8.75 -4.08 9.50
C ASP A 58 8.78 -3.53 8.05
N ARG A 59 7.64 -3.47 7.39
CA ARG A 59 7.55 -2.97 6.00
C ARG A 59 7.32 -1.46 5.91
N SER A 60 7.33 -0.73 7.02
CA SER A 60 6.86 0.65 7.05
C SER A 60 7.55 1.56 6.04
N ARG A 61 8.88 1.44 5.90
CA ARG A 61 9.67 2.22 4.93
C ARG A 61 9.29 1.93 3.48
N LEU A 62 8.97 0.67 3.20
CA LEU A 62 8.51 0.27 1.87
C LEU A 62 7.14 0.88 1.58
N ILE A 63 6.23 0.86 2.56
CA ILE A 63 4.91 1.50 2.46
C ILE A 63 5.05 3.01 2.25
N ASP A 64 5.95 3.69 2.96
CA ASP A 64 6.23 5.13 2.76
C ASP A 64 6.61 5.45 1.33
N MET A 65 7.47 4.61 0.75
CA MET A 65 7.92 4.82 -0.61
C MET A 65 6.82 4.49 -1.65
N TYR A 66 5.99 3.48 -1.38
CA TYR A 66 4.81 3.19 -2.21
C TYR A 66 3.83 4.35 -2.21
N ASP A 67 3.48 4.87 -1.03
CA ASP A 67 2.56 6.00 -0.89
C ASP A 67 3.14 7.25 -1.57
N SER A 68 4.44 7.49 -1.41
CA SER A 68 5.13 8.58 -2.11
C SER A 68 5.05 8.45 -3.64
N CYS A 69 5.27 7.25 -4.17
CA CYS A 69 5.16 7.00 -5.62
C CYS A 69 3.72 7.11 -6.11
N TYR A 70 2.76 6.63 -5.33
CA TYR A 70 1.34 6.73 -5.63
C TYR A 70 0.87 8.19 -5.66
N ILE A 71 1.22 9.00 -4.65
CA ILE A 71 0.85 10.42 -4.59
C ILE A 71 1.44 11.21 -5.75
N GLN A 72 2.69 10.89 -6.13
CA GLN A 72 3.41 11.66 -7.15
C GLN A 72 3.03 11.28 -8.59
N ASN A 73 2.42 10.11 -8.82
CA ASN A 73 2.14 9.61 -10.17
C ASN A 73 0.63 9.65 -10.49
N ALA A 74 0.19 10.72 -11.14
CA ALA A 74 -1.20 10.93 -11.53
C ALA A 74 -1.75 9.81 -12.45
N HIS A 75 -0.91 9.25 -13.32
CA HIS A 75 -1.32 8.14 -14.20
C HIS A 75 -1.61 6.85 -13.40
N LEU A 76 -0.76 6.54 -12.42
CA LEU A 76 -0.96 5.42 -11.51
C LEU A 76 -2.24 5.60 -10.70
N GLN A 77 -2.47 6.80 -10.16
CA GLN A 77 -3.71 7.13 -9.44
C GLN A 77 -4.95 6.93 -10.32
N GLY A 78 -4.94 7.44 -11.56
CA GLY A 78 -6.05 7.28 -12.49
C GLY A 78 -6.33 5.83 -12.87
N THR A 79 -5.28 5.03 -13.08
CA THR A 79 -5.39 3.60 -13.39
C THR A 79 -6.00 2.83 -12.21
N ILE A 80 -5.51 3.09 -11.00
CA ILE A 80 -5.99 2.43 -9.78
C ILE A 80 -7.42 2.83 -9.45
N ALA A 81 -7.76 4.12 -9.57
CA ALA A 81 -9.13 4.59 -9.38
C ALA A 81 -10.10 3.90 -10.35
N THR A 82 -9.68 3.72 -11.61
CA THR A 82 -10.47 3.01 -12.62
C THR A 82 -10.65 1.54 -12.26
N LEU A 83 -9.58 0.87 -11.80
CA LEU A 83 -9.64 -0.52 -11.33
C LEU A 83 -10.63 -0.67 -10.17
N PHE A 84 -10.56 0.21 -9.17
CA PHE A 84 -11.51 0.18 -8.04
C PHE A 84 -12.95 0.39 -8.48
N SER A 85 -13.21 1.38 -9.35
CA SER A 85 -14.55 1.63 -9.87
C SER A 85 -15.11 0.43 -10.63
N GLN A 86 -14.28 -0.25 -11.42
CA GLN A 86 -14.69 -1.46 -12.14
C GLN A 86 -14.98 -2.63 -11.19
N LEU A 87 -14.21 -2.79 -10.12
CA LEU A 87 -14.40 -3.89 -9.16
C LEU A 87 -15.60 -3.64 -8.25
N ILE A 88 -15.77 -2.42 -7.75
CA ILE A 88 -16.92 -2.05 -6.91
C ILE A 88 -18.22 -2.06 -7.73
N GLY A 89 -18.17 -1.65 -9.00
CA GLY A 89 -19.34 -1.66 -9.89
C GLY A 89 -19.85 -3.05 -10.29
N LYS A 90 -19.15 -4.14 -9.92
CA LYS A 90 -19.62 -5.51 -10.18
C LYS A 90 -20.71 -5.92 -9.18
N ARG A 91 -21.63 -6.76 -9.64
CA ARG A 91 -22.67 -7.35 -8.78
C ARG A 91 -22.12 -8.58 -8.07
N TYR A 92 -21.92 -8.46 -6.76
CA TYR A 92 -21.55 -9.57 -5.89
C TYR A 92 -22.81 -10.26 -5.36
N MET A 93 -22.80 -11.59 -5.34
CA MET A 93 -23.89 -12.42 -4.81
C MET A 93 -23.29 -13.66 -4.15
N PHE A 94 -23.88 -14.05 -3.02
CA PHE A 94 -23.60 -15.36 -2.43
C PHE A 94 -24.39 -16.43 -3.17
N ALA A 95 -23.75 -17.58 -3.38
CA ALA A 95 -24.37 -18.77 -3.93
C ALA A 95 -24.09 -19.95 -3.02
N LYS A 96 -25.08 -20.83 -2.89
CA LYS A 96 -24.95 -22.12 -2.24
C LYS A 96 -24.81 -23.19 -3.32
N GLU A 97 -23.97 -24.17 -3.04
CA GLU A 97 -23.86 -25.35 -3.89
C GLU A 97 -25.02 -26.30 -3.57
N ASP A 98 -25.75 -26.72 -4.60
CA ASP A 98 -26.79 -27.75 -4.47
C ASP A 98 -26.18 -29.16 -4.44
N LYS A 99 -26.98 -30.17 -4.10
CA LYS A 99 -26.58 -31.59 -4.09
C LYS A 99 -26.07 -32.08 -5.44
N ASP A 100 -26.48 -31.43 -6.53
CA ASP A 100 -26.06 -31.72 -7.90
C ASP A 100 -24.86 -30.86 -8.36
N GLY A 101 -24.19 -30.13 -7.45
CA GLY A 101 -23.01 -29.30 -7.75
C GLY A 101 -23.33 -27.99 -8.50
N LYS A 102 -24.61 -27.62 -8.60
CA LYS A 102 -25.04 -26.38 -9.26
C LYS A 102 -25.09 -25.22 -8.26
N TRP A 103 -24.56 -24.07 -8.67
CA TRP A 103 -24.63 -22.84 -7.88
C TRP A 103 -26.03 -22.22 -7.91
N ILE A 104 -26.70 -22.23 -6.77
CA ILE A 104 -28.00 -21.58 -6.55
C ILE A 104 -27.75 -20.28 -5.79
N ARG A 105 -28.27 -19.17 -6.31
CA ARG A 105 -28.15 -17.86 -5.66
C ARG A 105 -28.90 -17.87 -4.34
N ASP A 106 -28.31 -17.26 -3.30
CA ASP A 106 -28.97 -17.02 -2.02
C ASP A 106 -29.29 -15.51 -1.90
N PRO A 107 -30.53 -15.08 -2.21
CA PRO A 107 -30.90 -13.67 -2.15
C PRO A 107 -30.89 -13.09 -0.74
N GLN A 108 -31.06 -13.91 0.30
CA GLN A 108 -31.09 -13.44 1.68
C GLN A 108 -29.68 -13.10 2.15
N GLN A 109 -28.72 -14.01 1.96
CA GLN A 109 -27.32 -13.75 2.31
C GLN A 109 -26.70 -12.68 1.41
N SER A 110 -27.09 -12.62 0.14
CA SER A 110 -26.59 -11.60 -0.81
C SER A 110 -26.94 -10.16 -0.39
N ARG A 111 -27.84 -9.94 0.57
CA ARG A 111 -28.09 -8.61 1.14
C ARG A 111 -26.87 -8.04 1.86
N ILE A 112 -26.04 -8.89 2.46
CA ILE A 112 -24.81 -8.48 3.16
C ILE A 112 -23.84 -7.76 2.22
N CYS A 113 -23.86 -8.13 0.93
CA CYS A 113 -23.01 -7.53 -0.11
C CYS A 113 -23.46 -6.13 -0.58
N GLN A 114 -24.62 -5.63 -0.13
CA GLN A 114 -25.22 -4.39 -0.66
C GLN A 114 -24.80 -3.13 0.12
N GLY A 115 -24.04 -3.28 1.21
CA GLY A 115 -23.62 -2.17 2.05
C GLY A 115 -22.26 -1.58 1.66
N SER A 116 -22.05 -0.31 2.00
CA SER A 116 -20.75 0.39 1.83
C SER A 116 -19.62 -0.27 2.61
N GLN A 117 -19.93 -0.94 3.73
CA GLN A 117 -18.92 -1.72 4.47
C GLN A 117 -18.39 -2.91 3.65
N PHE A 118 -19.22 -3.53 2.81
CA PHE A 118 -18.76 -4.60 1.91
C PHE A 118 -17.82 -4.04 0.83
N GLU A 119 -18.09 -2.85 0.31
CA GLU A 119 -17.18 -2.17 -0.62
C GLU A 119 -15.80 -1.90 0.00
N LYS A 120 -15.75 -1.57 1.30
CA LYS A 120 -14.47 -1.43 2.02
C LYS A 120 -13.69 -2.75 2.10
N ILE A 121 -14.38 -3.88 2.31
CA ILE A 121 -13.75 -5.22 2.32
C ILE A 121 -13.15 -5.52 0.94
N ILE A 122 -13.91 -5.32 -0.14
CA ILE A 122 -13.42 -5.52 -1.50
C ILE A 122 -12.22 -4.62 -1.78
N ARG A 123 -12.29 -3.34 -1.39
CA ARG A 123 -11.18 -2.40 -1.52
C ARG A 123 -9.94 -2.92 -0.80
N ALA A 124 -10.06 -3.36 0.45
CA ALA A 124 -8.94 -3.89 1.21
C ALA A 124 -8.30 -5.12 0.53
N ILE A 125 -9.10 -6.05 0.00
CA ILE A 125 -8.58 -7.21 -0.76
C ILE A 125 -7.77 -6.74 -1.97
N VAL A 126 -8.31 -5.81 -2.75
CA VAL A 126 -7.61 -5.30 -3.95
C VAL A 126 -6.35 -4.53 -3.58
N GLU A 127 -6.38 -3.73 -2.51
CA GLU A 127 -5.20 -3.03 -2.01
C GLU A 127 -4.12 -4.01 -1.51
N SER A 128 -4.50 -5.20 -1.04
CA SER A 128 -3.52 -6.23 -0.67
C SER A 128 -2.68 -6.70 -1.87
N GLU A 129 -3.24 -6.69 -3.09
CA GLU A 129 -2.47 -6.97 -4.30
C GLU A 129 -1.47 -5.86 -4.62
N LEU A 130 -1.84 -4.61 -4.35
CA LEU A 130 -0.98 -3.44 -4.61
C LEU A 130 0.18 -3.36 -3.61
N TYR A 131 -0.12 -3.49 -2.32
CA TYR A 131 0.83 -3.30 -1.20
C TYR A 131 1.45 -4.61 -0.69
N GLY A 132 0.92 -5.77 -1.11
CA GLY A 132 1.33 -7.11 -0.68
C GLY A 132 0.50 -7.65 0.49
N TYR A 133 -0.18 -6.77 1.23
CA TYR A 133 -1.10 -7.14 2.30
C TYR A 133 -2.08 -5.99 2.64
N SER A 134 -3.17 -6.35 3.32
CA SER A 134 -4.07 -5.43 4.00
C SER A 134 -4.65 -6.09 5.25
N LEU A 135 -5.05 -5.28 6.24
CA LEU A 135 -5.69 -5.74 7.45
C LEU A 135 -6.94 -4.92 7.69
N ILE A 136 -8.06 -5.62 7.85
CA ILE A 136 -9.34 -5.02 8.23
C ILE A 136 -9.82 -5.55 9.56
N GLU A 137 -10.46 -4.68 10.32
CA GLU A 137 -11.21 -5.00 11.53
C GLU A 137 -12.70 -4.87 11.24
N ILE A 138 -13.44 -5.94 11.48
CA ILE A 138 -14.89 -5.99 11.38
C ILE A 138 -15.45 -5.91 12.80
N MET A 139 -16.19 -4.84 13.06
CA MET A 139 -16.86 -4.69 14.35
C MET A 139 -18.04 -5.66 14.43
N PRO A 140 -18.30 -6.27 15.61
CA PRO A 140 -19.33 -7.30 15.77
C PRO A 140 -20.76 -6.76 15.69
N GLU A 141 -20.93 -5.44 15.74
CA GLU A 141 -22.23 -4.80 15.76
C GLU A 141 -22.86 -4.71 14.36
N LEU A 142 -24.19 -4.88 14.32
CA LEU A 142 -24.98 -4.63 13.12
C LEU A 142 -25.67 -3.27 13.23
N ASP A 143 -25.83 -2.62 12.09
CA ASP A 143 -26.58 -1.40 11.96
C ASP A 143 -28.08 -1.67 12.18
N SER A 144 -28.70 -0.91 13.09
CA SER A 144 -30.07 -1.15 13.53
C SER A 144 -31.13 -0.83 12.47
N GLU A 145 -30.82 0.00 11.48
CA GLU A 145 -31.76 0.42 10.43
C GLU A 145 -31.69 -0.51 9.22
N THR A 146 -30.48 -0.94 8.85
CA THR A 146 -30.21 -1.71 7.63
C THR A 146 -30.02 -3.21 7.90
N GLY A 147 -29.66 -3.60 9.13
CA GLY A 147 -29.31 -4.98 9.49
C GLY A 147 -27.98 -5.45 8.87
N LEU A 148 -27.18 -4.53 8.34
CA LEU A 148 -25.87 -4.80 7.72
C LEU A 148 -24.73 -4.59 8.73
N LEU A 149 -23.50 -4.90 8.33
CA LEU A 149 -22.32 -4.59 9.15
C LEU A 149 -22.30 -3.11 9.49
N LYS A 150 -22.16 -2.78 10.78
CA LYS A 150 -22.12 -1.40 11.24
C LYS A 150 -20.84 -0.70 10.82
N GLU A 151 -19.70 -1.36 11.07
CA GLU A 151 -18.39 -0.74 10.91
C GLU A 151 -17.33 -1.74 10.47
N VAL A 152 -16.60 -1.37 9.42
CA VAL A 152 -15.38 -2.03 8.96
C VAL A 152 -14.27 -0.98 8.88
N ASN A 153 -13.19 -1.26 9.58
CA ASN A 153 -12.03 -0.39 9.73
C ASN A 153 -10.83 -0.97 8.98
N SER A 154 -10.09 -0.12 8.26
CA SER A 154 -8.80 -0.49 7.70
C SER A 154 -7.72 -0.10 8.68
N ILE A 155 -6.84 -1.03 9.02
CA ILE A 155 -5.71 -0.76 9.91
C ILE A 155 -4.57 -0.14 9.11
N GLU A 156 -3.89 0.85 9.70
CA GLU A 156 -2.72 1.50 9.09
C GLU A 156 -1.62 0.46 8.82
N ARG A 157 -1.19 0.35 7.55
CA ARG A 157 -0.29 -0.72 7.09
C ARG A 157 1.06 -0.71 7.82
N ARG A 158 1.56 0.47 8.16
CA ARG A 158 2.83 0.65 8.93
C ARG A 158 2.76 0.09 10.34
N CYS A 159 1.54 -0.11 10.86
CA CYS A 159 1.31 -0.70 12.17
C CYS A 159 1.11 -2.22 12.11
N VAL A 160 1.19 -2.85 10.94
CA VAL A 160 0.92 -4.27 10.76
C VAL A 160 2.21 -5.00 10.40
N LEU A 161 2.46 -6.10 11.11
CA LEU A 161 3.54 -7.05 10.86
C LEU A 161 2.91 -8.32 10.25
N PRO A 162 2.68 -8.36 8.94
CA PRO A 162 1.78 -9.33 8.31
C PRO A 162 2.29 -10.78 8.35
N ASP A 163 3.60 -11.02 8.25
CA ASP A 163 4.16 -12.38 8.34
C ASP A 163 4.26 -12.85 9.80
N GLN A 164 4.26 -11.91 10.76
CA GLN A 164 4.21 -12.19 12.21
C GLN A 164 2.77 -12.16 12.76
N ARG A 165 1.77 -11.92 11.90
CA ARG A 165 0.33 -11.83 12.25
C ARG A 165 0.06 -10.93 13.47
N ARG A 166 0.77 -9.81 13.56
CA ARG A 166 0.73 -8.91 14.72
C ARG A 166 0.45 -7.48 14.31
N VAL A 167 -0.21 -6.72 15.18
CA VAL A 167 -0.41 -5.28 15.07
C VAL A 167 0.32 -4.56 16.19
N VAL A 168 0.97 -3.44 15.87
CA VAL A 168 1.58 -2.53 16.83
C VAL A 168 0.71 -1.29 17.01
N GLN A 169 0.65 -0.73 18.23
CA GLN A 169 -0.23 0.40 18.50
C GLN A 169 0.19 1.68 17.79
N HIS A 170 1.51 1.91 17.68
CA HIS A 170 2.07 3.10 17.06
C HIS A 170 3.18 2.75 16.09
N TRP A 171 3.22 3.47 14.97
CA TRP A 171 4.31 3.34 14.01
C TRP A 171 5.66 3.61 14.67
N GLY A 172 6.61 2.69 14.48
CA GLY A 172 7.96 2.77 15.05
C GLY A 172 8.03 2.39 16.53
N GLN A 173 6.91 1.98 17.16
CA GLN A 173 6.88 1.43 18.51
C GLN A 173 6.43 -0.03 18.48
N TRP A 174 7.34 -0.96 18.79
CA TRP A 174 7.07 -2.41 18.70
C TRP A 174 6.20 -2.94 19.85
N THR A 175 6.06 -2.16 20.92
CA THR A 175 5.24 -2.47 22.09
C THR A 175 4.59 -1.20 22.63
N PRO A 176 3.31 -1.23 23.04
CA PRO A 176 2.43 -2.40 23.06
C PRO A 176 1.81 -2.71 21.68
N GLY A 177 1.27 -3.91 21.55
CA GLY A 177 0.62 -4.41 20.33
C GLY A 177 -0.17 -5.67 20.64
N TRP A 178 -0.88 -6.21 19.66
CA TRP A 178 -1.69 -7.42 19.82
C TRP A 178 -1.48 -8.41 18.67
N ASP A 179 -1.60 -9.68 19.01
CA ASP A 179 -1.53 -10.79 18.08
C ASP A 179 -2.92 -11.06 17.50
N LEU A 180 -2.99 -11.20 16.18
CA LEU A 180 -4.23 -11.48 15.45
C LEU A 180 -4.76 -12.88 15.75
N ASP A 181 -3.91 -13.82 16.20
CA ASP A 181 -4.31 -15.18 16.52
C ASP A 181 -4.83 -15.34 17.96
N SER A 182 -4.72 -14.29 18.79
CA SER A 182 -5.30 -14.29 20.13
C SER A 182 -6.82 -14.39 20.09
N GLU A 183 -7.41 -15.13 21.03
CA GLU A 183 -8.86 -15.41 21.11
C GLU A 183 -9.73 -14.15 21.01
N GLN A 184 -9.25 -13.05 21.61
CA GLN A 184 -9.94 -11.77 21.63
C GLN A 184 -10.05 -11.12 20.23
N TYR A 185 -9.12 -11.39 19.32
CA TYR A 185 -8.97 -10.65 18.06
C TYR A 185 -9.21 -11.52 16.81
N LYS A 186 -9.00 -12.83 16.90
CA LYS A 186 -9.03 -13.76 15.76
C LYS A 186 -10.35 -13.77 14.95
N HIS A 187 -11.46 -13.34 15.55
CA HIS A 187 -12.77 -13.30 14.90
C HIS A 187 -13.10 -11.95 14.24
N ASN A 188 -12.42 -10.89 14.65
CA ASN A 188 -12.73 -9.53 14.18
C ASN A 188 -11.74 -9.06 13.11
N TYR A 189 -10.51 -9.58 13.12
CA TYR A 189 -9.48 -9.17 12.18
C TYR A 189 -9.37 -10.13 10.99
N ILE A 190 -9.34 -9.57 9.79
CA ILE A 190 -9.06 -10.32 8.56
C ILE A 190 -7.79 -9.75 7.93
N LEU A 191 -6.72 -10.53 8.03
CA LEU A 191 -5.45 -10.27 7.35
C LEU A 191 -5.50 -10.90 5.96
N VAL A 192 -5.46 -10.07 4.92
CA VAL A 192 -5.25 -10.52 3.54
C VAL A 192 -3.77 -10.34 3.24
N ASN A 193 -2.99 -11.42 3.27
CA ASN A 193 -1.54 -11.41 3.04
C ASN A 193 -1.19 -12.30 1.84
N ASN A 194 -0.58 -11.70 0.82
CA ASN A 194 -0.22 -12.40 -0.41
C ASN A 194 1.17 -13.05 -0.31
N GLY A 195 1.86 -12.88 0.82
CA GLY A 195 3.22 -13.37 1.05
C GLY A 195 4.28 -12.64 0.21
N GLY A 196 3.90 -11.67 -0.62
CA GLY A 196 4.76 -10.91 -1.52
C GLY A 196 4.89 -9.44 -1.12
N PHE A 197 5.57 -8.63 -1.94
CA PHE A 197 5.73 -7.19 -1.73
C PHE A 197 4.64 -6.34 -2.40
N GLY A 198 3.69 -6.99 -3.07
CA GLY A 198 2.66 -6.32 -3.87
C GLY A 198 3.18 -5.81 -5.22
N LEU A 199 2.25 -5.36 -6.06
CA LEU A 199 2.54 -4.82 -7.38
C LEU A 199 3.37 -3.53 -7.33
N PHE A 200 3.23 -2.74 -6.27
CA PHE A 200 4.03 -1.53 -6.09
C PHE A 200 5.53 -1.79 -5.97
N ALA A 201 5.92 -2.98 -5.53
CA ALA A 201 7.31 -3.39 -5.55
C ALA A 201 7.90 -3.30 -6.96
N ALA A 202 7.16 -3.77 -7.97
CA ALA A 202 7.64 -3.78 -9.34
C ALA A 202 7.54 -2.40 -10.02
N THR A 203 6.58 -1.57 -9.63
CA THR A 203 6.35 -0.27 -10.30
C THR A 203 7.14 0.87 -9.68
N THR A 204 7.38 0.86 -8.37
CA THR A 204 8.13 1.92 -7.66
C THR A 204 9.51 2.20 -8.27
N PRO A 205 10.36 1.20 -8.58
CA PRO A 205 11.65 1.46 -9.22
C PRO A 205 11.52 2.18 -10.57
N ASN A 206 10.50 1.83 -11.36
CA ASN A 206 10.25 2.42 -12.66
C ASN A 206 9.75 3.87 -12.53
N ILE A 207 8.88 4.15 -11.57
CA ILE A 207 8.35 5.50 -11.31
C ILE A 207 9.48 6.41 -10.82
N LEU A 208 10.31 5.90 -9.91
CA LEU A 208 11.51 6.59 -9.47
C LEU A 208 12.39 6.88 -10.69
N ALA A 209 12.74 5.88 -11.51
CA ALA A 209 13.56 6.06 -12.71
C ALA A 209 12.98 7.09 -13.72
N GLN A 210 11.69 7.01 -14.04
CA GLN A 210 11.02 7.92 -14.98
C GLN A 210 11.03 9.37 -14.52
N LYS A 211 10.81 9.62 -13.23
CA LYS A 211 10.91 10.96 -12.65
C LYS A 211 12.28 11.58 -12.93
N TYR A 212 13.33 10.76 -12.90
CA TYR A 212 14.69 11.23 -13.14
C TYR A 212 15.00 11.46 -14.62
N THR A 213 14.50 10.63 -15.54
CA THR A 213 14.62 10.88 -16.97
C THR A 213 13.88 12.15 -17.39
N LEU A 214 12.63 12.32 -16.93
CA LEU A 214 11.82 13.49 -17.26
C LEU A 214 12.34 14.78 -16.62
N SER A 215 12.85 14.72 -15.39
CA SER A 215 13.53 15.87 -14.77
C SER A 215 14.80 16.27 -15.54
N ARG A 216 15.40 15.35 -16.31
CA ARG A 216 16.56 15.64 -17.16
C ARG A 216 16.13 16.27 -18.50
N ASP A 217 15.02 15.80 -19.07
CA ASP A 217 14.53 16.20 -20.39
C ASP A 217 13.65 17.46 -20.36
N SER A 218 12.92 17.74 -19.28
CA SER A 218 12.16 18.99 -19.08
C SER A 218 13.06 20.23 -18.98
N HIS A 219 14.38 20.05 -18.99
CA HIS A 219 15.38 21.11 -18.96
C HIS A 219 16.20 21.19 -20.27
N LEU A 220 15.90 20.31 -21.25
CA LEU A 220 16.48 20.34 -22.60
C LEU A 220 15.52 20.87 -23.67
N ILE A 221 14.28 21.20 -23.30
CA ILE A 221 13.36 21.93 -24.18
C ILE A 221 13.47 23.41 -23.80
N PRO A 222 14.18 24.25 -24.57
CA PRO A 222 13.93 25.67 -24.49
C PRO A 222 12.46 25.86 -24.89
N SER A 223 11.68 26.48 -24.02
CA SER A 223 10.37 27.03 -24.37
C SER A 223 10.52 27.81 -25.68
N ILE A 224 9.88 27.32 -26.74
CA ILE A 224 9.70 28.04 -28.01
C ILE A 224 8.74 29.20 -27.75
#